data_AF-A0A564SLH8-F1
#
_entry.id   AF-A0A564SLH8-F1
#
_cell.length_a   1.000
_cell.length_b   1.000
_cell.length_c   1.000
_cell.angle_alpha   90.00
_cell.angle_beta   90.00
_cell.angle_gamma   90.00
#
_symmetry.space_group_name_H-M   'P 1'
#
loop_
_entity.id
_entity.type
_entity.pdbx_description
1 polymer ?
#
loop_
_entity_poly.entity_id
_entity_poly.type
_entity_poly.pdbx_seq_one_letter_code
_entity_poly.pdbx_strand_id
1 'polypeptide(L)'
;MSITAETAKAHAHDPAVLCCRAEAGITIEPANLEDPAIFDDLVDSGLLNLDGCLTIEEVLGAKLTKTCDSLCPLTNDVLDGVKAPTTPAEEKAEEEAPAEEAAPAAPVATAATVAGGTLKIHIGEGKDINLEIPVGALGTTGEAVAEVPAAAVAATATAEAPVEETKVVGTLTRRHIKITEVKRGPETKIEGTTLYIREGIEAEVIADQELVKDFHLEIITPDQYHTYSETIMDVQPIATKEGDAILGEGATRVLDGVVMMLTGTDEGGVQIGEFGSSEGYLDENIMWGRPGCPDKGEIFIKGNIVVQEKTNMERRGPMAAHTAFDIITQEIREVMKELDDSFIVEDEELKSIRRPGKKKVVIVKEIMGQGAMHDNFILPVEPVGILGARANVDLGNVPVCVSPLEVLDGCIHALTCIGPASKEMSRHYWREPLVLEALHDEEVDLCGVVFVGSPQINAEKYYVSRRVGHTVEMMDVDGAFVTTEGFGNNHIDFASHIEQIGMRGIPVVGLSFCAVQGALVVGNKYMQYMVDNNKSESGIENEVLGCNTLCQEEGIRALAMLKAAMAGEEVKAAEKKWNPNVKSTNVELIEAACGKKIELVDNEQSLPMSQKRKEKYD
;
A
#
# COMPACT_ATOMS: atom_id res chain seq x y z
N MET A 1 12.60 20.50 19.02
CA MET A 1 11.67 20.55 20.17
C MET A 1 12.40 19.94 21.35
N SER A 2 12.31 20.51 22.55
CA SER A 2 13.09 19.94 23.66
C SER A 2 12.62 18.55 24.10
N ILE A 3 13.56 17.73 24.55
CA ILE A 3 13.30 16.35 24.93
C ILE A 3 12.66 16.21 26.32
N THR A 4 11.90 15.13 26.51
CA THR A 4 11.34 14.77 27.82
C THR A 4 12.36 14.03 28.68
N ALA A 5 12.05 13.83 29.97
CA ALA A 5 12.90 13.04 30.85
C ALA A 5 12.96 11.54 30.48
N GLU A 6 11.92 11.01 29.82
CA GLU A 6 11.91 9.63 29.30
C GLU A 6 12.81 9.52 28.08
N THR A 7 12.69 10.47 27.15
CA THR A 7 13.56 10.57 25.96
C THR A 7 15.02 10.72 26.35
N ALA A 8 15.34 11.58 27.33
CA ALA A 8 16.71 11.77 27.80
C ALA A 8 17.33 10.51 28.42
N LYS A 9 16.53 9.57 28.95
CA LYS A 9 17.02 8.27 29.41
C LYS A 9 17.25 7.30 28.24
N ALA A 10 16.34 7.26 27.28
CA ALA A 10 16.48 6.42 26.10
C ALA A 10 17.70 6.80 25.25
N HIS A 11 18.05 8.09 25.23
CA HIS A 11 19.16 8.66 24.47
C HIS A 11 20.33 9.09 25.37
N ALA A 12 20.52 8.43 26.52
CA ALA A 12 21.52 8.82 27.52
C ALA A 12 22.94 8.94 26.95
N HIS A 13 23.29 8.09 25.98
CA HIS A 13 24.62 8.05 25.35
C HIS A 13 24.73 8.86 24.05
N ASP A 14 23.65 9.52 23.62
CA ASP A 14 23.68 10.34 22.43
C ASP A 14 24.24 11.74 22.74
N PRO A 15 24.73 12.49 21.73
CA PRO A 15 25.28 13.83 21.92
C PRO A 15 24.28 14.80 22.58
N ALA A 16 24.77 15.76 23.36
CA ALA A 16 23.95 16.76 24.02
C ALA A 16 24.04 18.11 23.31
N VAL A 17 22.95 18.52 22.65
CA VAL A 17 22.87 19.79 21.91
C VAL A 17 21.74 20.65 22.46
N LEU A 18 21.93 21.96 22.55
CA LEU A 18 20.89 22.87 23.02
C LEU A 18 19.74 23.03 22.01
N CYS A 19 18.50 22.84 22.46
CA CYS A 19 17.29 23.07 21.64
C CYS A 19 17.04 24.55 21.35
N CYS A 20 17.44 25.43 22.27
CA CYS A 20 17.17 26.86 22.26
C CYS A 20 18.38 27.58 22.85
N ARG A 21 18.50 28.87 22.53
CA ARG A 21 19.49 29.72 23.19
C ARG A 21 19.34 29.64 24.72
N ALA A 22 20.45 29.37 25.40
CA ALA A 22 20.53 29.24 26.84
C ALA A 22 21.50 30.28 27.42
N GLU A 23 21.05 31.00 28.44
CA GLU A 23 21.88 32.01 29.12
C GLU A 23 22.86 31.36 30.12
N ALA A 24 24.01 32.02 30.33
CA ALA A 24 25.00 31.55 31.29
C ALA A 24 24.41 31.37 32.70
N GLY A 25 24.80 30.29 33.39
CA GLY A 25 24.44 30.00 34.77
C GLY A 25 23.24 29.07 34.95
N ILE A 26 22.56 28.66 33.87
CA ILE A 26 21.49 27.65 33.94
C ILE A 26 22.06 26.26 34.25
N THR A 27 21.22 25.40 34.81
CA THR A 27 21.51 23.97 34.96
C THR A 27 20.86 23.24 33.79
N ILE A 28 21.60 22.34 33.14
CA ILE A 28 21.10 21.59 31.99
C ILE A 28 20.08 20.54 32.46
N GLU A 29 18.86 20.67 31.96
CA GLU A 29 17.74 19.74 32.14
C GLU A 29 17.33 19.16 30.78
N PRO A 30 16.56 18.05 30.73
CA PRO A 30 16.07 17.48 29.47
C PRO A 30 15.37 18.52 28.57
N ALA A 31 14.59 19.42 29.18
CA ALA A 31 13.90 20.49 28.47
C ALA A 31 14.83 21.54 27.82
N ASN A 32 16.15 21.49 28.06
CA ASN A 32 17.13 22.33 27.38
C ASN A 32 17.78 21.64 26.18
N LEU A 33 17.65 20.32 26.07
CA LEU A 33 18.33 19.52 25.06
C LEU A 33 17.41 19.27 23.87
N GLU A 34 17.99 19.32 22.69
CA GLU A 34 17.32 19.00 21.43
C GLU A 34 17.23 17.48 21.23
N ASP A 35 16.27 17.05 20.42
CA ASP A 35 16.06 15.63 20.13
C ASP A 35 17.22 15.04 19.30
N PRO A 36 17.97 14.05 19.82
CA PRO A 36 19.05 13.43 19.06
C PRO A 36 18.59 12.80 17.75
N ALA A 37 17.30 12.45 17.64
CA ALA A 37 16.73 11.92 16.41
C ALA A 37 16.86 12.86 15.20
N ILE A 38 17.07 14.16 15.39
CA ILE A 38 17.24 15.13 14.29
C ILE A 38 18.69 15.53 14.01
N PHE A 39 19.66 15.07 14.81
CA PHE A 39 21.04 15.57 14.71
C PHE A 39 21.74 15.11 13.43
N ASP A 40 21.43 13.90 12.98
CA ASP A 40 22.01 13.38 11.75
C ASP A 40 21.64 14.23 10.53
N ASP A 41 20.37 14.64 10.40
CA ASP A 41 19.90 15.53 9.34
C ASP A 41 20.56 16.92 9.42
N LEU A 42 20.75 17.43 10.65
CA LEU A 42 21.40 18.71 10.88
C LEU A 42 22.91 18.66 10.57
N VAL A 43 23.56 17.53 10.83
CA VAL A 43 24.97 17.31 10.46
C VAL A 43 25.10 17.18 8.95
N ASP A 44 24.24 16.39 8.30
CA ASP A 44 24.26 16.19 6.85
C ASP A 44 23.94 17.47 6.06
N SER A 45 23.10 18.36 6.60
CA SER A 45 22.85 19.70 6.05
C SER A 45 23.94 20.72 6.37
N GLY A 46 24.94 20.36 7.17
CA GLY A 46 26.03 21.24 7.61
C GLY A 46 25.60 22.30 8.63
N LEU A 47 24.41 22.17 9.21
CA LEU A 47 23.86 23.07 10.24
C LEU A 47 24.35 22.73 11.65
N LEU A 48 24.88 21.53 11.88
CA LEU A 48 25.37 21.05 13.17
C LEU A 48 26.71 20.32 13.00
N ASN A 49 27.62 20.49 13.96
CA ASN A 49 28.85 19.72 14.05
C ASN A 49 28.95 19.16 15.47
N LEU A 50 29.07 17.85 15.62
CA LEU A 50 29.07 17.16 16.90
C LEU A 50 30.48 16.83 17.43
N ASP A 51 31.53 17.32 16.77
CA ASP A 51 32.92 17.08 17.16
C ASP A 51 33.19 17.49 18.62
N GLY A 52 33.52 16.51 19.46
CA GLY A 52 33.85 16.72 20.88
C GLY A 52 32.64 16.96 21.78
N CYS A 53 31.42 16.77 21.29
CA CYS A 53 30.18 16.88 22.06
C CYS A 53 30.09 15.80 23.15
N LEU A 54 29.69 16.21 24.35
CA LEU A 54 29.41 15.33 25.49
C LEU A 54 28.05 14.67 25.33
N THR A 55 27.84 13.55 26.02
CA THR A 55 26.57 12.82 26.00
C THR A 55 25.50 13.43 26.89
N ILE A 56 24.23 13.11 26.65
CA ILE A 56 23.10 13.57 27.49
C ILE A 56 23.32 13.18 28.96
N GLU A 57 23.79 11.97 29.25
CA GLU A 57 24.04 11.53 30.63
C GLU A 57 25.11 12.36 31.34
N GLU A 58 26.14 12.77 30.61
CA GLU A 58 27.29 13.51 31.13
C GLU A 58 26.91 14.94 31.48
N VAL A 59 26.03 15.57 30.69
CA VAL A 59 25.69 16.99 30.85
C VAL A 59 24.50 17.25 31.76
N LEU A 60 23.62 16.27 31.99
CA LEU A 60 22.42 16.47 32.80
C LEU A 60 22.78 16.82 34.26
N GLY A 61 22.41 18.03 34.68
CA GLY A 61 22.76 18.60 35.98
C GLY A 61 24.05 19.44 35.99
N ALA A 62 24.78 19.50 34.88
CA ALA A 62 25.91 20.41 34.72
C ALA A 62 25.43 21.87 34.54
N LYS A 63 26.28 22.83 34.87
CA LYS A 63 26.00 24.26 34.72
C LYS A 63 26.63 24.83 33.47
N LEU A 64 25.86 25.59 32.72
CA LEU A 64 26.35 26.31 31.55
C LEU A 64 27.17 27.53 31.97
N THR A 65 28.42 27.63 31.52
CA THR A 65 29.37 28.67 31.98
C THR A 65 29.31 29.94 31.14
N LYS A 66 28.74 29.89 29.93
CA LYS A 66 28.62 30.99 28.97
C LYS A 66 27.27 30.91 28.25
N THR A 67 26.76 32.03 27.74
CA THR A 67 25.54 32.01 26.92
C THR A 67 25.83 31.33 25.59
N CYS A 68 25.01 30.35 25.22
CA CYS A 68 25.14 29.56 24.00
C CYS A 68 23.84 29.65 23.20
N ASP A 69 23.95 29.79 21.87
CA ASP A 69 22.78 29.84 20.98
C ASP A 69 22.17 28.44 20.77
N SER A 70 21.00 28.38 20.11
CA SER A 70 20.37 27.10 19.72
C SER A 70 21.28 26.29 18.80
N LEU A 71 21.14 24.96 18.83
CA LEU A 71 21.97 24.01 18.08
C LEU A 71 23.46 24.07 18.43
N CYS A 72 23.79 24.62 19.61
CA CYS A 72 25.15 24.58 20.14
C CYS A 72 25.40 23.21 20.79
N PRO A 73 26.37 22.41 20.29
CA PRO A 73 26.80 21.18 20.96
C PRO A 73 27.43 21.52 22.30
N LEU A 74 27.11 20.73 23.33
CA LEU A 74 27.65 20.92 24.66
C LEU A 74 28.99 20.18 24.79
N THR A 75 30.05 20.96 24.92
CA THR A 75 31.43 20.51 25.04
C THR A 75 31.99 20.87 26.41
N ASN A 76 33.15 20.30 26.78
CA ASN A 76 33.77 20.53 28.09
C ASN A 76 34.11 22.02 28.37
N ASP A 77 34.29 22.85 27.35
CA ASP A 77 34.69 24.26 27.49
C ASP A 77 33.53 25.24 27.79
N VAL A 78 32.29 24.73 27.75
CA VAL A 78 31.07 25.48 28.05
C VAL A 78 30.31 24.97 29.29
N LEU A 79 30.73 23.86 29.89
CA LEU A 79 30.07 23.26 31.05
C LEU A 79 30.97 23.16 32.30
N ASP A 80 30.35 23.32 33.47
CA ASP A 80 30.94 23.06 34.79
C ASP A 80 30.10 21.98 35.52
N GLY A 81 30.75 21.01 36.15
CA GLY A 81 30.06 19.91 36.85
C GLY A 81 29.58 18.75 35.96
N VAL A 82 30.26 18.49 34.84
CA VAL A 82 30.03 17.31 33.96
C VAL A 82 30.26 16.01 34.75
N LYS A 83 29.39 15.02 34.57
CA LYS A 83 29.52 13.70 35.20
C LYS A 83 30.57 12.86 34.46
N ALA A 84 31.24 11.95 35.18
CA ALA A 84 32.19 11.03 34.57
C ALA A 84 31.45 10.02 33.66
N PRO A 85 32.02 9.64 32.49
CA PRO A 85 31.40 8.70 31.56
C PRO A 85 31.19 7.35 32.24
N THR A 86 29.97 6.80 32.10
CA THR A 86 29.71 5.43 32.54
C THR A 86 30.15 4.46 31.45
N THR A 87 30.96 3.45 31.80
CA THR A 87 31.37 2.42 30.85
C THR A 87 30.20 1.46 30.63
N PRO A 88 29.82 1.10 29.39
CA PRO A 88 28.74 0.16 29.15
C PRO A 88 29.09 -1.19 29.79
N ALA A 89 28.30 -1.61 30.78
CA ALA A 89 28.37 -2.96 31.33
C ALA A 89 27.50 -3.87 30.45
N GLU A 90 28.06 -4.99 30.01
CA GLU A 90 27.33 -6.11 29.41
C GLU A 90 26.10 -6.45 30.28
N GLU A 91 24.91 -6.43 29.67
CA GLU A 91 23.67 -6.82 30.31
C GLU A 91 23.77 -8.25 30.83
N LYS A 92 23.88 -8.39 32.16
CA LYS A 92 23.51 -9.61 32.87
C LYS A 92 22.11 -9.41 33.41
N ALA A 93 21.21 -10.26 32.90
CA ALA A 93 19.88 -10.47 33.42
C ALA A 93 19.90 -10.67 34.94
N GLU A 94 19.11 -9.87 35.66
CA GLU A 94 18.70 -10.17 37.02
C GLU A 94 17.19 -10.47 37.06
N GLU A 95 16.89 -11.57 37.75
CA GLU A 95 15.59 -12.17 38.00
C GLU A 95 14.61 -11.23 38.73
N GLU A 96 13.40 -11.10 38.20
CA GLU A 96 12.25 -10.60 38.95
C GLU A 96 11.73 -11.66 39.92
N ALA A 97 11.56 -11.28 41.19
CA ALA A 97 10.82 -12.04 42.19
C ALA A 97 9.31 -11.70 42.15
N PRO A 98 8.40 -12.63 42.48
CA PRO A 98 7.00 -12.54 42.10
C PRO A 98 6.17 -11.64 43.01
N ALA A 99 5.21 -10.93 42.41
CA ALA A 99 4.16 -10.17 43.10
C ALA A 99 3.00 -11.07 43.58
N GLU A 100 2.41 -10.67 44.71
CA GLU A 100 1.42 -11.37 45.52
C GLU A 100 -0.02 -11.14 45.02
N GLU A 101 -0.83 -12.21 44.97
CA GLU A 101 -2.24 -12.23 44.53
C GLU A 101 -3.20 -11.52 45.52
N ALA A 102 -4.13 -10.73 44.98
CA ALA A 102 -5.28 -10.18 45.72
C ALA A 102 -6.60 -10.81 45.24
N ALA A 103 -7.39 -11.29 46.20
CA ALA A 103 -8.66 -12.00 46.01
C ALA A 103 -9.84 -11.12 45.53
N PRO A 104 -10.85 -11.69 44.84
CA PRO A 104 -11.96 -10.94 44.23
C PRO A 104 -13.14 -10.70 45.20
N ALA A 105 -13.82 -9.57 45.02
CA ALA A 105 -15.08 -9.23 45.69
C ALA A 105 -16.29 -9.48 44.78
N ALA A 106 -17.38 -10.03 45.36
CA ALA A 106 -18.61 -10.41 44.69
C ALA A 106 -19.59 -9.23 44.47
N PRO A 107 -20.40 -9.23 43.39
CA PRO A 107 -21.53 -8.32 43.25
C PRO A 107 -22.86 -8.95 43.68
N VAL A 108 -23.73 -8.13 44.30
CA VAL A 108 -25.14 -8.43 44.61
C VAL A 108 -26.03 -7.68 43.62
N ALA A 109 -27.00 -8.36 43.01
CA ALA A 109 -28.02 -7.75 42.15
C ALA A 109 -29.41 -7.91 42.76
N THR A 110 -30.20 -6.82 42.76
CA THR A 110 -31.64 -6.80 43.06
C THR A 110 -32.43 -6.64 41.76
N ALA A 111 -33.42 -7.51 41.53
CA ALA A 111 -34.31 -7.48 40.37
C ALA A 111 -35.67 -6.84 40.71
N ALA A 112 -36.24 -6.10 39.75
CA ALA A 112 -37.65 -5.74 39.69
C ALA A 112 -38.17 -6.00 38.26
N THR A 113 -39.35 -6.61 38.15
CA THR A 113 -40.00 -7.14 36.93
C THR A 113 -41.15 -6.25 36.45
N VAL A 114 -41.29 -6.04 35.12
CA VAL A 114 -42.55 -5.65 34.45
C VAL A 114 -42.62 -6.27 33.02
N ALA A 115 -43.77 -6.88 32.69
CA ALA A 115 -44.17 -7.52 31.42
C ALA A 115 -44.56 -6.48 30.33
N GLY A 116 -44.67 -6.69 29.01
CA GLY A 116 -44.72 -7.84 28.09
C GLY A 116 -45.61 -7.43 26.89
N GLY A 117 -45.06 -7.27 25.68
CA GLY A 117 -45.80 -6.93 24.44
C GLY A 117 -44.93 -6.97 23.17
N THR A 118 -45.44 -7.50 22.06
CA THR A 118 -44.69 -7.75 20.80
C THR A 118 -44.42 -6.46 20.01
N LEU A 119 -43.15 -6.20 19.66
CA LEU A 119 -42.73 -5.12 18.76
C LEU A 119 -42.55 -5.67 17.34
N LYS A 120 -43.13 -5.01 16.33
CA LYS A 120 -42.94 -5.34 14.90
C LYS A 120 -42.26 -4.18 14.20
N ILE A 121 -41.12 -4.43 13.56
CA ILE A 121 -40.37 -3.44 12.78
C ILE A 121 -40.23 -3.96 11.35
N HIS A 122 -40.54 -3.11 10.38
CA HIS A 122 -40.38 -3.37 8.94
C HIS A 122 -39.31 -2.45 8.37
N ILE A 123 -38.28 -3.03 7.74
CA ILE A 123 -37.19 -2.29 7.08
C ILE A 123 -37.14 -2.71 5.61
N GLY A 124 -37.23 -1.73 4.70
CA GLY A 124 -37.57 -1.94 3.30
C GLY A 124 -36.41 -2.03 2.29
N GLU A 125 -35.14 -2.05 2.70
CA GLU A 125 -34.02 -2.21 1.77
C GLU A 125 -33.13 -3.39 2.15
N GLY A 126 -32.96 -4.32 1.20
CA GLY A 126 -32.19 -5.56 1.38
C GLY A 126 -33.02 -6.80 1.74
N LYS A 127 -34.01 -7.14 0.89
CA LYS A 127 -34.89 -8.33 0.93
C LYS A 127 -35.68 -8.51 2.25
N ASP A 128 -36.82 -7.83 2.35
CA ASP A 128 -37.98 -8.09 3.24
C ASP A 128 -37.68 -8.79 4.58
N ILE A 129 -37.00 -8.08 5.48
CA ILE A 129 -36.76 -8.56 6.85
C ILE A 129 -37.95 -8.16 7.74
N ASN A 130 -38.73 -9.16 8.15
CA ASN A 130 -39.80 -8.99 9.14
C ASN A 130 -39.34 -9.53 10.49
N LEU A 131 -39.01 -8.63 11.43
CA LEU A 131 -38.64 -9.00 12.79
C LEU A 131 -39.88 -8.99 13.69
N GLU A 132 -40.29 -10.18 14.15
CA GLU A 132 -41.29 -10.34 15.21
C GLU A 132 -40.59 -10.79 16.50
N ILE A 133 -40.57 -9.94 17.52
CA ILE A 133 -39.97 -10.27 18.83
C ILE A 133 -41.09 -10.46 19.86
N PRO A 134 -41.37 -11.70 20.32
CA PRO A 134 -42.29 -11.94 21.42
C PRO A 134 -41.59 -11.61 22.75
N VAL A 135 -42.09 -10.61 23.47
CA VAL A 135 -41.52 -10.16 24.76
C VAL A 135 -41.94 -11.08 25.92
N GLY A 136 -42.04 -12.38 25.68
CA GLY A 136 -42.49 -13.40 26.64
C GLY A 136 -41.45 -14.45 27.01
N ALA A 137 -40.27 -14.46 26.39
CA ALA A 137 -39.23 -15.48 26.60
C ALA A 137 -38.21 -15.13 27.71
N LEU A 138 -38.61 -14.31 28.69
CA LEU A 138 -37.83 -14.03 29.89
C LEU A 138 -38.70 -14.29 31.13
N GLY A 139 -38.63 -15.55 31.60
CA GLY A 139 -38.84 -15.94 32.99
C GLY A 139 -40.15 -16.66 33.31
N THR A 140 -40.05 -17.92 33.71
CA THR A 140 -40.33 -18.42 35.08
C THR A 140 -40.71 -19.90 35.05
N THR A 141 -39.93 -20.74 35.74
CA THR A 141 -40.40 -21.90 36.52
C THR A 141 -39.17 -22.48 37.24
N GLY A 142 -39.23 -22.49 38.56
CA GLY A 142 -38.27 -23.20 39.39
C GLY A 142 -38.71 -24.64 39.60
N GLU A 143 -37.75 -25.55 39.69
CA GLU A 143 -37.88 -26.77 40.51
C GLU A 143 -36.52 -27.45 40.77
N ALA A 144 -36.37 -27.84 42.04
CA ALA A 144 -35.51 -28.84 42.69
C ALA A 144 -34.10 -29.17 42.14
N VAL A 145 -33.09 -28.84 42.96
CA VAL A 145 -31.73 -29.36 42.87
C VAL A 145 -31.66 -30.72 43.57
N ALA A 146 -31.23 -31.76 42.84
CA ALA A 146 -30.82 -33.05 43.40
C ALA A 146 -29.29 -33.10 43.47
N GLU A 147 -28.75 -33.56 44.62
CA GLU A 147 -27.32 -33.78 44.84
C GLU A 147 -26.76 -34.90 43.94
N VAL A 148 -25.55 -34.69 43.40
CA VAL A 148 -24.70 -35.76 42.84
C VAL A 148 -23.26 -35.53 43.34
N PRO A 149 -22.56 -36.59 43.81
CA PRO A 149 -21.41 -36.47 44.71
C PRO A 149 -20.08 -36.23 43.98
N ALA A 150 -19.12 -35.70 44.75
CA ALA A 150 -17.73 -35.50 44.37
C ALA A 150 -17.02 -36.83 44.05
N ALA A 151 -16.39 -36.90 42.87
CA ALA A 151 -15.31 -37.85 42.61
C ALA A 151 -14.38 -37.38 41.47
N ALA A 152 -13.08 -37.47 41.78
CA ALA A 152 -11.94 -37.66 40.88
C ALA A 152 -11.53 -36.49 39.96
N VAL A 153 -10.56 -35.72 40.46
CA VAL A 153 -9.59 -34.97 39.65
C VAL A 153 -8.74 -36.00 38.88
N ALA A 154 -9.06 -36.19 37.60
CA ALA A 154 -8.17 -36.83 36.65
C ALA A 154 -7.53 -35.72 35.81
N ALA A 155 -6.20 -35.78 35.69
CA ALA A 155 -5.41 -34.89 34.85
C ALA A 155 -5.98 -34.85 33.43
N THR A 156 -6.59 -33.73 33.05
CA THR A 156 -6.84 -33.41 31.66
C THR A 156 -5.50 -33.05 31.04
N ALA A 157 -4.90 -34.03 30.36
CA ALA A 157 -3.99 -33.74 29.27
C ALA A 157 -4.66 -32.68 28.40
N THR A 158 -3.95 -31.57 28.15
CA THR A 158 -4.31 -30.59 27.13
C THR A 158 -4.49 -31.35 25.82
N ALA A 159 -5.74 -31.63 25.46
CA ALA A 159 -6.07 -32.01 24.10
C ALA A 159 -5.66 -30.83 23.23
N GLU A 160 -4.68 -31.04 22.36
CA GLU A 160 -4.45 -30.12 21.24
C GLU A 160 -5.81 -29.86 20.58
N ALA A 161 -6.17 -28.59 20.47
CA ALA A 161 -7.33 -28.20 19.68
C ALA A 161 -7.18 -28.82 18.29
N PRO A 162 -8.25 -29.37 17.69
CA PRO A 162 -8.17 -29.89 16.33
C PRO A 162 -7.59 -28.80 15.43
N VAL A 163 -6.49 -29.10 14.74
CA VAL A 163 -5.96 -28.22 13.70
C VAL A 163 -7.06 -28.08 12.67
N GLU A 164 -7.73 -26.92 12.62
CA GLU A 164 -8.71 -26.64 11.57
C GLU A 164 -8.00 -26.75 10.22
N GLU A 165 -8.56 -27.55 9.32
CA GLU A 165 -7.97 -27.77 8.00
C GLU A 165 -7.99 -26.48 7.16
N THR A 166 -7.07 -26.40 6.20
CA THR A 166 -7.02 -25.31 5.22
C THR A 166 -8.38 -25.13 4.55
N LYS A 167 -8.89 -23.90 4.50
CA LYS A 167 -10.23 -23.59 4.03
C LYS A 167 -10.17 -22.67 2.81
N VAL A 168 -10.72 -23.12 1.68
CA VAL A 168 -11.02 -22.22 0.56
C VAL A 168 -12.22 -21.36 0.95
N VAL A 169 -12.03 -20.04 0.99
CA VAL A 169 -13.09 -19.08 1.37
C VAL A 169 -13.69 -18.35 0.17
N GLY A 170 -13.03 -18.40 -0.98
CA GLY A 170 -13.53 -17.83 -2.22
C GLY A 170 -12.80 -18.41 -3.43
N THR A 171 -13.46 -18.37 -4.58
CA THR A 171 -12.94 -18.82 -5.87
C THR A 171 -13.33 -17.82 -6.96
N LEU A 172 -12.38 -17.53 -7.83
CA LEU A 172 -12.56 -16.70 -9.01
C LEU A 172 -11.95 -17.45 -10.20
N THR A 173 -12.64 -17.47 -11.33
CA THR A 173 -12.10 -18.05 -12.57
C THR A 173 -11.95 -16.96 -13.62
N ARG A 174 -10.72 -16.75 -14.11
CA ARG A 174 -10.49 -15.92 -15.29
C ARG A 174 -10.55 -16.80 -16.53
N ARG A 175 -11.39 -16.42 -17.50
CA ARG A 175 -11.63 -17.16 -18.73
C ARG A 175 -11.03 -16.38 -19.88
N HIS A 176 -9.95 -16.90 -20.43
CA HIS A 176 -9.09 -16.20 -21.35
C HIS A 176 -9.56 -16.35 -22.79
N ILE A 177 -9.62 -15.22 -23.52
CA ILE A 177 -9.94 -15.14 -24.94
C ILE A 177 -8.73 -14.54 -25.65
N LYS A 178 -8.20 -15.27 -26.62
CA LYS A 178 -6.99 -14.84 -27.34
C LYS A 178 -7.31 -13.87 -28.47
N ILE A 179 -6.68 -12.69 -28.45
CA ILE A 179 -6.69 -11.73 -29.56
C ILE A 179 -5.31 -11.68 -30.21
N THR A 180 -5.28 -11.71 -31.53
CA THR A 180 -4.04 -11.63 -32.34
C THR A 180 -4.04 -10.46 -33.29
N GLU A 181 -5.16 -9.78 -33.46
CA GLU A 181 -5.31 -8.67 -34.39
C GLU A 181 -6.43 -7.73 -33.91
N VAL A 182 -6.22 -6.41 -34.05
CA VAL A 182 -7.24 -5.39 -33.81
C VAL A 182 -7.43 -4.56 -35.07
N LYS A 183 -8.69 -4.33 -35.46
CA LYS A 183 -9.06 -3.59 -36.67
C LYS A 183 -10.15 -2.56 -36.38
N ARG A 184 -10.25 -1.54 -37.24
CA ARG A 184 -11.45 -0.70 -37.31
C ARG A 184 -12.48 -1.31 -38.25
N GLY A 185 -13.76 -1.14 -37.94
CA GLY A 185 -14.86 -1.67 -38.72
C GLY A 185 -16.20 -0.99 -38.42
N PRO A 186 -17.30 -1.39 -39.10
CA PRO A 186 -18.61 -0.73 -38.94
C PRO A 186 -19.29 -0.99 -37.58
N GLU A 187 -18.86 -2.01 -36.84
CA GLU A 187 -19.38 -2.40 -35.53
C GLU A 187 -18.23 -2.96 -34.68
N THR A 188 -18.35 -2.87 -33.35
CA THR A 188 -17.44 -3.55 -32.43
C THR A 188 -17.86 -5.00 -32.31
N LYS A 189 -16.93 -5.93 -32.55
CA LYS A 189 -17.18 -7.38 -32.49
C LYS A 189 -15.89 -8.17 -32.41
N ILE A 190 -15.99 -9.45 -32.03
CA ILE A 190 -14.87 -10.39 -32.06
C ILE A 190 -15.20 -11.51 -33.05
N GLU A 191 -14.37 -11.68 -34.07
CA GLU A 191 -14.49 -12.76 -35.06
C GLU A 191 -13.20 -13.59 -35.07
N GLY A 192 -13.29 -14.85 -34.65
CA GLY A 192 -12.11 -15.68 -34.41
C GLY A 192 -11.21 -15.04 -33.35
N THR A 193 -9.98 -14.67 -33.72
CA THR A 193 -9.02 -13.98 -32.84
C THR A 193 -8.81 -12.51 -33.22
N THR A 194 -9.72 -11.93 -34.01
CA THR A 194 -9.68 -10.53 -34.43
C THR A 194 -10.74 -9.71 -33.70
N LEU A 195 -10.32 -8.67 -32.98
CA LEU A 195 -11.20 -7.66 -32.39
C LEU A 195 -11.40 -6.51 -33.38
N TYR A 196 -12.65 -6.23 -33.72
CA TYR A 196 -13.03 -5.04 -34.48
C TYR A 196 -13.55 -3.98 -33.52
N ILE A 197 -13.12 -2.73 -33.69
CA ILE A 197 -13.61 -1.56 -32.96
C ILE A 197 -14.36 -0.65 -33.93
N ARG A 198 -15.59 -0.31 -33.56
CA ARG A 198 -16.51 0.52 -34.36
C ARG A 198 -15.89 1.85 -34.77
N GLU A 199 -15.99 2.17 -36.05
CA GLU A 199 -15.62 3.47 -36.61
C GLU A 199 -16.59 4.55 -36.11
N GLY A 200 -16.05 5.69 -35.65
CA GLY A 200 -16.82 6.83 -35.18
C GLY A 200 -17.15 6.83 -33.68
N ILE A 201 -16.72 5.82 -32.91
CA ILE A 201 -16.87 5.77 -31.44
C ILE A 201 -16.21 6.96 -30.74
N GLU A 202 -15.19 7.56 -31.35
CA GLU A 202 -14.50 8.75 -30.85
C GLU A 202 -15.44 9.92 -30.59
N ALA A 203 -16.49 10.09 -31.41
CA ALA A 203 -17.47 11.15 -31.23
C ALA A 203 -18.29 10.97 -29.95
N GLU A 204 -18.53 9.74 -29.52
CA GLU A 204 -19.23 9.43 -28.27
C GLU A 204 -18.33 9.67 -27.06
N VAL A 205 -17.05 9.29 -27.17
CA VAL A 205 -16.03 9.59 -26.15
C VAL A 205 -15.95 11.10 -25.90
N ILE A 206 -15.87 11.92 -26.96
CA ILE A 206 -15.81 13.39 -26.82
C ILE A 206 -17.11 13.95 -26.25
N ALA A 207 -18.26 13.40 -26.65
CA ALA A 207 -19.57 13.91 -26.22
C ALA A 207 -19.92 13.55 -24.76
N ASP A 208 -19.29 12.54 -24.18
CA ASP A 208 -19.60 12.03 -22.84
C ASP A 208 -19.21 13.02 -21.73
N GLN A 209 -18.07 13.70 -21.90
CA GLN A 209 -17.50 14.56 -20.86
C GLN A 209 -17.28 15.98 -21.38
N GLU A 210 -17.85 16.97 -20.70
CA GLU A 210 -17.71 18.39 -21.08
C GLU A 210 -16.24 18.84 -21.15
N LEU A 211 -15.37 18.24 -20.31
CA LEU A 211 -13.95 18.59 -20.27
C LEU A 211 -13.13 17.94 -21.38
N VAL A 212 -13.63 16.91 -22.06
CA VAL A 212 -12.94 16.28 -23.18
C VAL A 212 -13.19 17.11 -24.44
N LYS A 213 -12.12 17.60 -25.05
CA LYS A 213 -12.16 18.53 -26.19
C LYS A 213 -11.79 17.85 -27.49
N ASP A 214 -10.92 16.85 -27.43
CA ASP A 214 -10.54 16.02 -28.57
C ASP A 214 -10.17 14.61 -28.10
N PHE A 215 -10.30 13.65 -29.02
CA PHE A 215 -9.93 12.26 -28.77
C PHE A 215 -9.53 11.56 -30.07
N HIS A 216 -8.41 10.83 -30.04
CA HIS A 216 -7.94 10.03 -31.15
C HIS A 216 -7.59 8.61 -30.71
N LEU A 217 -8.27 7.62 -31.29
CA LEU A 217 -8.00 6.21 -31.06
C LEU A 217 -6.95 5.68 -32.04
N GLU A 218 -5.89 5.08 -31.50
CA GLU A 218 -4.81 4.44 -32.24
C GLU A 218 -4.75 2.95 -31.92
N ILE A 219 -4.36 2.15 -32.92
CA ILE A 219 -4.03 0.73 -32.74
C ILE A 219 -2.53 0.62 -32.95
N ILE A 220 -1.78 0.35 -31.88
CA ILE A 220 -0.32 0.19 -31.92
C ILE A 220 0.01 -1.30 -31.91
N THR A 221 0.59 -1.78 -33.00
CA THR A 221 1.07 -3.15 -33.12
C THR A 221 2.58 -3.25 -32.79
N PRO A 222 3.14 -4.46 -32.57
CA PRO A 222 4.55 -4.60 -32.16
C PRO A 222 5.59 -3.96 -33.08
N ASP A 223 5.33 -3.87 -34.39
CA ASP A 223 6.19 -3.17 -35.35
C ASP A 223 6.10 -1.63 -35.26
N GLN A 224 5.15 -1.11 -34.49
CA GLN A 224 4.89 0.32 -34.30
C GLN A 224 5.28 0.82 -32.91
N TYR A 225 5.98 0.03 -32.08
CA TYR A 225 6.41 0.50 -30.75
C TYR A 225 7.34 1.71 -30.78
N HIS A 226 8.03 1.97 -31.90
CA HIS A 226 8.76 3.23 -32.10
C HIS A 226 7.84 4.37 -32.58
N THR A 227 6.73 4.57 -31.88
CA THR A 227 5.77 5.66 -32.10
C THR A 227 5.82 6.60 -30.91
N TYR A 228 5.81 7.91 -31.17
CA TYR A 228 5.72 8.90 -30.10
C TYR A 228 4.37 8.80 -29.39
N SER A 229 4.39 8.93 -28.08
CA SER A 229 3.22 8.95 -27.23
C SER A 229 3.28 10.12 -26.27
N GLU A 230 2.12 10.70 -25.99
CA GLU A 230 1.94 11.53 -24.81
C GLU A 230 2.07 10.67 -23.53
N THR A 231 2.11 11.33 -22.37
CA THR A 231 2.27 10.65 -21.09
C THR A 231 1.19 9.59 -20.89
N ILE A 232 1.61 8.42 -20.44
CA ILE A 232 0.72 7.29 -20.20
C ILE A 232 0.12 7.48 -18.82
N MET A 233 -1.20 7.67 -18.81
CA MET A 233 -1.97 7.84 -17.58
C MET A 233 -2.31 6.48 -16.98
N ASP A 234 -2.70 5.52 -17.82
CA ASP A 234 -3.07 4.18 -17.36
C ASP A 234 -2.93 3.12 -18.46
N VAL A 235 -2.76 1.87 -18.00
CA VAL A 235 -2.76 0.65 -18.81
C VAL A 235 -3.70 -0.32 -18.13
N GLN A 236 -4.69 -0.82 -18.88
CA GLN A 236 -5.80 -1.58 -18.33
C GLN A 236 -5.93 -2.95 -19.01
N PRO A 237 -6.25 -4.02 -18.27
CA PRO A 237 -6.76 -5.23 -18.89
C PRO A 237 -8.12 -4.97 -19.54
N ILE A 238 -8.48 -5.77 -20.54
CA ILE A 238 -9.86 -5.78 -21.08
C ILE A 238 -10.55 -7.00 -20.49
N ALA A 239 -11.43 -6.75 -19.51
CA ALA A 239 -12.10 -7.82 -18.77
C ALA A 239 -13.55 -7.45 -18.41
N THR A 240 -14.40 -8.47 -18.28
CA THR A 240 -15.81 -8.31 -17.89
C THR A 240 -16.34 -9.48 -17.07
N LYS A 241 -17.26 -9.21 -16.14
CA LYS A 241 -17.94 -10.25 -15.36
C LYS A 241 -18.95 -11.03 -16.19
N GLU A 242 -19.06 -12.33 -15.93
CA GLU A 242 -20.13 -13.16 -16.50
C GLU A 242 -21.40 -13.14 -15.64
N GLY A 243 -22.56 -12.96 -16.28
CA GLY A 243 -23.86 -13.04 -15.61
C GLY A 243 -24.01 -12.00 -14.49
N ASP A 244 -24.46 -12.46 -13.32
CA ASP A 244 -24.66 -11.63 -12.12
C ASP A 244 -23.45 -11.66 -11.17
N ALA A 245 -22.29 -12.14 -11.64
CA ALA A 245 -21.08 -12.21 -10.82
C ALA A 245 -20.57 -10.80 -10.46
N ILE A 246 -20.01 -10.68 -9.25
CA ILE A 246 -19.39 -9.46 -8.75
C ILE A 246 -17.87 -9.64 -8.66
N LEU A 247 -17.14 -8.55 -8.42
CA LEU A 247 -15.69 -8.59 -8.28
C LEU A 247 -15.27 -9.61 -7.20
N GLY A 248 -14.26 -10.42 -7.51
CA GLY A 248 -13.69 -11.42 -6.62
C GLY A 248 -14.43 -12.77 -6.57
N GLU A 249 -15.55 -12.91 -7.29
CA GLU A 249 -16.37 -14.12 -7.31
C GLU A 249 -16.75 -14.55 -8.72
N GLY A 250 -17.06 -15.84 -8.90
CA GLY A 250 -17.58 -16.36 -10.17
C GLY A 250 -16.55 -16.34 -11.30
N ALA A 251 -16.99 -15.94 -12.50
CA ALA A 251 -16.14 -15.93 -13.69
C ALA A 251 -15.94 -14.51 -14.25
N THR A 252 -14.74 -14.25 -14.75
CA THR A 252 -14.35 -13.02 -15.44
C THR A 252 -13.75 -13.37 -16.79
N ARG A 253 -14.32 -12.88 -17.89
CA ARG A 253 -13.72 -13.02 -19.22
C ARG A 253 -12.61 -12.00 -19.39
N VAL A 254 -11.50 -12.39 -19.99
CA VAL A 254 -10.30 -11.55 -20.17
C VAL A 254 -9.80 -11.67 -21.61
N LEU A 255 -9.48 -10.55 -22.26
CA LEU A 255 -8.80 -10.57 -23.55
C LEU A 255 -7.27 -10.60 -23.35
N ASP A 256 -6.60 -11.55 -23.98
CA ASP A 256 -5.14 -11.66 -24.00
C ASP A 256 -4.57 -11.17 -25.33
N GLY A 257 -3.33 -10.66 -25.29
CA GLY A 257 -2.61 -10.15 -26.46
C GLY A 257 -3.01 -8.72 -26.85
N VAL A 258 -3.92 -8.09 -26.10
CA VAL A 258 -4.39 -6.73 -26.32
C VAL A 258 -4.64 -6.03 -24.98
N VAL A 259 -4.31 -4.74 -24.90
CA VAL A 259 -4.55 -3.89 -23.72
C VAL A 259 -5.14 -2.55 -24.10
N MET A 260 -5.82 -1.89 -23.17
CA MET A 260 -6.16 -0.48 -23.30
C MET A 260 -5.03 0.38 -22.75
N MET A 261 -4.70 1.47 -23.43
CA MET A 261 -3.70 2.45 -23.00
C MET A 261 -4.28 3.86 -23.11
N LEU A 262 -4.34 4.58 -22.00
CA LEU A 262 -4.82 5.97 -21.98
C LEU A 262 -3.65 6.93 -21.87
N THR A 263 -3.62 7.91 -22.77
CA THR A 263 -2.62 8.99 -22.77
C THR A 263 -3.31 10.34 -22.96
N GLY A 264 -2.73 11.43 -22.47
CA GLY A 264 -3.39 12.72 -22.69
C GLY A 264 -2.64 13.98 -22.27
N THR A 265 -3.16 15.09 -22.80
CA THR A 265 -2.72 16.47 -22.54
C THR A 265 -3.92 17.38 -22.28
N ASP A 266 -3.68 18.63 -21.90
CA ASP A 266 -4.69 19.67 -22.09
C ASP A 266 -4.62 20.31 -23.50
N GLU A 267 -5.55 21.22 -23.81
CA GLU A 267 -5.59 22.00 -25.06
C GLU A 267 -4.31 22.83 -25.32
N GLY A 268 -3.52 23.11 -24.27
CA GLY A 268 -2.23 23.78 -24.37
C GLY A 268 -1.07 22.83 -24.71
N GLY A 269 -1.33 21.53 -24.80
CA GLY A 269 -0.32 20.48 -25.00
C GLY A 269 0.46 20.14 -23.72
N VAL A 270 -0.03 20.55 -22.54
CA VAL A 270 0.60 20.21 -21.27
C VAL A 270 0.19 18.80 -20.86
N GLN A 271 1.17 17.97 -20.53
CA GLN A 271 0.94 16.57 -20.11
C GLN A 271 0.01 16.50 -18.89
N ILE A 272 -0.82 15.45 -18.85
CA ILE A 272 -1.62 15.11 -17.68
C ILE A 272 -0.74 14.30 -16.71
N GLY A 273 0.06 15.02 -15.91
CA GLY A 273 0.93 14.46 -14.88
C GLY A 273 1.37 15.55 -13.89
N GLU A 274 1.94 15.14 -12.75
CA GLU A 274 2.48 16.08 -11.75
C GLU A 274 4.00 16.21 -11.84
N PHE A 275 4.72 15.11 -11.59
CA PHE A 275 6.18 15.06 -11.55
C PHE A 275 6.74 14.28 -12.75
N GLY A 276 7.32 15.01 -13.70
CA GLY A 276 7.78 14.44 -14.95
C GLY A 276 6.64 13.82 -15.75
N SER A 277 6.99 13.14 -16.84
CA SER A 277 6.01 12.49 -17.70
C SER A 277 6.68 11.46 -18.61
N SER A 278 5.93 10.43 -18.99
CA SER A 278 6.46 9.31 -19.78
C SER A 278 6.35 9.54 -21.29
N GLU A 279 6.08 10.77 -21.73
CA GLU A 279 5.97 11.11 -23.15
C GLU A 279 7.30 10.90 -23.89
N GLY A 280 7.20 10.42 -25.12
CA GLY A 280 8.32 9.99 -25.94
C GLY A 280 8.00 8.71 -26.70
N TYR A 281 9.02 8.04 -27.24
CA TYR A 281 8.82 6.80 -27.98
C TYR A 281 8.50 5.64 -27.01
N LEU A 282 7.44 4.89 -27.29
CA LEU A 282 6.94 3.83 -26.40
C LEU A 282 8.02 2.79 -26.07
N ASP A 283 8.83 2.39 -27.05
CA ASP A 283 9.91 1.42 -26.88
C ASP A 283 11.12 1.90 -26.08
N GLU A 284 11.25 3.22 -25.88
CA GLU A 284 12.31 3.82 -25.07
C GLU A 284 11.87 4.15 -23.64
N ASN A 285 10.55 4.24 -23.39
CA ASN A 285 9.95 4.80 -22.17
C ASN A 285 8.98 3.86 -21.42
N ILE A 286 8.82 2.61 -21.86
CA ILE A 286 8.01 1.60 -21.15
C ILE A 286 8.90 0.44 -20.69
N MET A 287 8.86 0.12 -19.39
CA MET A 287 9.40 -1.14 -18.92
C MET A 287 8.45 -2.30 -19.25
N TRP A 288 8.81 -3.09 -20.24
CA TRP A 288 8.03 -4.24 -20.68
C TRP A 288 7.87 -5.30 -19.57
N GLY A 289 6.69 -5.90 -19.47
CA GLY A 289 6.45 -7.03 -18.55
C GLY A 289 6.35 -6.67 -17.07
N ARG A 290 6.36 -5.38 -16.71
CA ARG A 290 6.02 -4.97 -15.34
C ARG A 290 4.55 -5.29 -15.04
N PRO A 291 4.17 -5.51 -13.77
CA PRO A 291 2.78 -5.82 -13.42
C PRO A 291 1.77 -4.82 -14.00
N GLY A 292 2.11 -3.52 -14.00
CA GLY A 292 1.24 -2.48 -14.57
C GLY A 292 1.48 -2.14 -16.04
N CYS A 293 2.55 -2.62 -16.67
CA CYS A 293 2.92 -2.22 -18.03
C CYS A 293 2.43 -3.25 -19.08
N PRO A 294 2.47 -2.89 -20.37
CA PRO A 294 2.28 -3.86 -21.44
C PRO A 294 3.38 -4.94 -21.46
N ASP A 295 3.00 -6.14 -21.86
CA ASP A 295 3.92 -7.22 -22.19
C ASP A 295 4.41 -7.02 -23.64
N LYS A 296 5.66 -7.38 -23.90
CA LYS A 296 6.23 -7.23 -25.25
C LYS A 296 5.52 -8.17 -26.23
N GLY A 297 4.96 -7.61 -27.30
CA GLY A 297 4.19 -8.35 -28.31
C GLY A 297 2.69 -8.11 -28.25
N GLU A 298 2.18 -7.42 -27.22
CA GLU A 298 0.77 -7.03 -27.13
C GLU A 298 0.41 -5.89 -28.09
N ILE A 299 -0.85 -5.85 -28.50
CA ILE A 299 -1.45 -4.77 -29.28
C ILE A 299 -2.04 -3.74 -28.31
N PHE A 300 -1.80 -2.44 -28.55
CA PHE A 300 -2.38 -1.38 -27.71
C PHE A 300 -3.57 -0.76 -28.43
N ILE A 301 -4.72 -0.74 -27.76
CA ILE A 301 -5.83 0.15 -28.08
C ILE A 301 -5.56 1.43 -27.31
N LYS A 302 -4.88 2.37 -27.97
CA LYS A 302 -4.34 3.58 -27.36
C LYS A 302 -5.25 4.78 -27.62
N GLY A 303 -5.84 5.34 -26.57
CA GLY A 303 -6.61 6.57 -26.65
C GLY A 303 -5.74 7.78 -26.31
N ASN A 304 -5.66 8.75 -27.22
CA ASN A 304 -5.09 10.06 -26.93
C ASN A 304 -6.22 11.03 -26.64
N ILE A 305 -6.28 11.55 -25.43
CA ILE A 305 -7.33 12.47 -25.02
C ILE A 305 -6.77 13.86 -24.76
N VAL A 306 -7.52 14.88 -25.20
CA VAL A 306 -7.22 16.28 -24.92
C VAL A 306 -8.31 16.82 -24.02
N VAL A 307 -7.95 17.20 -22.80
CA VAL A 307 -8.86 17.84 -21.85
C VAL A 307 -8.78 19.36 -21.94
N GLN A 308 -9.76 20.04 -21.36
CA GLN A 308 -9.81 21.50 -21.32
C GLN A 308 -8.51 22.10 -20.76
N GLU A 309 -8.04 23.20 -21.34
CA GLU A 309 -6.84 23.94 -20.87
C GLU A 309 -6.87 24.15 -19.35
N LYS A 310 -5.73 23.87 -18.68
CA LYS A 310 -5.53 24.04 -17.22
C LYS A 310 -6.32 23.09 -16.33
N THR A 311 -6.96 22.07 -16.89
CA THR A 311 -7.60 21.01 -16.09
C THR A 311 -6.74 19.76 -15.96
N ASN A 312 -5.55 19.74 -16.58
CA ASN A 312 -4.61 18.61 -16.51
C ASN A 312 -4.13 18.28 -15.09
N MET A 313 -3.98 19.28 -14.22
CA MET A 313 -3.62 19.10 -12.80
C MET A 313 -4.79 19.26 -11.84
N GLU A 314 -6.02 19.18 -12.35
CA GLU A 314 -7.24 19.22 -11.54
C GLU A 314 -7.97 17.88 -11.68
N ARG A 315 -8.42 17.29 -10.59
CA ARG A 315 -8.96 15.93 -10.46
C ARG A 315 -10.04 15.65 -11.49
N ARG A 316 -10.87 16.66 -11.79
CA ARG A 316 -11.90 16.60 -12.83
C ARG A 316 -11.37 16.31 -14.24
N GLY A 317 -10.15 16.74 -14.58
CA GLY A 317 -9.51 16.50 -15.88
C GLY A 317 -9.17 15.03 -16.09
N PRO A 318 -8.29 14.42 -15.27
CA PRO A 318 -8.03 12.98 -15.31
C PRO A 318 -9.31 12.14 -15.15
N MET A 319 -10.22 12.51 -14.24
CA MET A 319 -11.49 11.78 -14.10
C MET A 319 -12.31 11.80 -15.41
N ALA A 320 -12.42 12.95 -16.08
CA ALA A 320 -13.12 13.04 -17.36
C ALA A 320 -12.43 12.21 -18.44
N ALA A 321 -11.09 12.26 -18.51
CA ALA A 321 -10.32 11.47 -19.45
C ALA A 321 -10.58 9.96 -19.30
N HIS A 322 -10.49 9.45 -18.07
CA HIS A 322 -10.73 8.04 -17.78
C HIS A 322 -12.19 7.63 -17.98
N THR A 323 -13.14 8.47 -17.58
CA THR A 323 -14.58 8.20 -17.75
C THR A 323 -14.95 8.08 -19.23
N ALA A 324 -14.50 9.03 -20.04
CA ALA A 324 -14.76 9.02 -21.48
C ALA A 324 -14.11 7.81 -22.17
N PHE A 325 -12.88 7.46 -21.78
CA PHE A 325 -12.15 6.34 -22.40
C PHE A 325 -12.79 4.98 -22.09
N ASP A 326 -13.39 4.79 -20.90
CA ASP A 326 -14.07 3.55 -20.51
C ASP A 326 -15.28 3.23 -21.40
N ILE A 327 -15.81 4.18 -22.19
CA ILE A 327 -16.85 3.90 -23.20
C ILE A 327 -16.40 2.86 -24.21
N ILE A 328 -15.16 2.95 -24.69
CA ILE A 328 -14.61 2.02 -25.67
C ILE A 328 -14.47 0.64 -25.03
N THR A 329 -13.89 0.60 -23.83
CA THR A 329 -13.74 -0.65 -23.07
C THR A 329 -15.10 -1.27 -22.80
N GLN A 330 -16.10 -0.48 -22.40
CA GLN A 330 -17.45 -0.97 -22.14
C GLN A 330 -18.12 -1.53 -23.39
N GLU A 331 -17.99 -0.88 -24.55
CA GLU A 331 -18.52 -1.45 -25.80
C GLU A 331 -17.88 -2.82 -26.12
N ILE A 332 -16.58 -2.98 -25.83
CA ILE A 332 -15.90 -4.28 -25.97
C ILE A 332 -16.42 -5.28 -24.93
N ARG A 333 -16.64 -4.87 -23.67
CA ARG A 333 -17.21 -5.73 -22.61
C ARG A 333 -18.59 -6.26 -22.99
N GLU A 334 -19.45 -5.43 -23.57
CA GLU A 334 -20.79 -5.87 -24.01
C GLU A 334 -20.70 -6.93 -25.13
N VAL A 335 -19.77 -6.78 -26.07
CA VAL A 335 -19.50 -7.83 -27.07
C VAL A 335 -18.99 -9.11 -26.40
N MET A 336 -18.06 -8.98 -25.45
CA MET A 336 -17.49 -10.13 -24.75
C MET A 336 -18.56 -10.93 -23.99
N LYS A 337 -19.61 -10.31 -23.46
CA LYS A 337 -20.71 -11.00 -22.75
C LYS A 337 -21.55 -11.89 -23.68
N GLU A 338 -21.66 -11.53 -24.96
CA GLU A 338 -22.46 -12.26 -25.95
C GLU A 338 -21.72 -13.44 -26.60
N LEU A 339 -20.40 -13.54 -26.40
CA LEU A 339 -19.61 -14.64 -26.97
C LEU A 339 -19.98 -15.99 -26.33
N ASP A 340 -19.93 -17.06 -27.11
CA ASP A 340 -20.03 -18.41 -26.58
C ASP A 340 -18.68 -18.95 -26.12
N ASP A 341 -18.70 -20.04 -25.35
CA ASP A 341 -17.51 -20.62 -24.73
C ASP A 341 -16.46 -21.16 -25.74
N SER A 342 -16.77 -21.26 -27.05
CA SER A 342 -15.80 -21.69 -28.06
C SER A 342 -14.63 -20.70 -28.25
N PHE A 343 -14.74 -19.47 -27.76
CA PHE A 343 -13.68 -18.47 -27.77
C PHE A 343 -12.70 -18.61 -26.59
N ILE A 344 -13.06 -19.38 -25.55
CA ILE A 344 -12.21 -19.55 -24.37
C ILE A 344 -11.05 -20.50 -24.69
N VAL A 345 -9.83 -20.02 -24.49
CA VAL A 345 -8.59 -20.81 -24.72
C VAL A 345 -8.01 -21.38 -23.43
N GLU A 346 -8.30 -20.76 -22.30
CA GLU A 346 -7.79 -21.15 -20.98
C GLU A 346 -8.73 -20.67 -19.86
N ASP A 347 -8.88 -21.48 -18.81
CA ASP A 347 -9.53 -21.10 -17.56
C ASP A 347 -8.47 -21.10 -16.44
N GLU A 348 -8.18 -19.93 -15.88
CA GLU A 348 -7.28 -19.73 -14.73
C GLU A 348 -8.12 -19.67 -13.44
N GLU A 349 -7.94 -20.65 -12.54
CA GLU A 349 -8.64 -20.67 -11.25
C GLU A 349 -7.79 -20.04 -10.13
N LEU A 350 -8.31 -18.97 -9.54
CA LEU A 350 -7.73 -18.28 -8.39
C LEU A 350 -8.53 -18.61 -7.13
N LYS A 351 -7.82 -18.88 -6.02
CA LYS A 351 -8.43 -19.28 -4.74
C LYS A 351 -8.00 -18.36 -3.62
N SER A 352 -8.98 -17.88 -2.85
CA SER A 352 -8.73 -17.30 -1.54
C SER A 352 -8.69 -18.42 -0.51
N ILE A 353 -7.53 -18.62 0.12
CA ILE A 353 -7.28 -19.74 1.01
C ILE A 353 -6.98 -19.18 2.41
N ARG A 354 -7.72 -19.67 3.41
CA ARG A 354 -7.42 -19.43 4.81
C ARG A 354 -6.69 -20.62 5.43
N ARG A 355 -5.67 -20.33 6.23
CA ARG A 355 -4.80 -21.34 6.85
C ARG A 355 -4.83 -21.22 8.38
N PRO A 356 -5.86 -21.77 9.04
CA PRO A 356 -5.92 -21.78 10.50
C PRO A 356 -4.63 -22.36 11.11
N GLY A 357 -4.12 -21.70 12.16
CA GLY A 357 -2.86 -22.09 12.82
C GLY A 357 -1.58 -21.58 12.16
N LYS A 358 -1.65 -20.94 10.98
CA LYS A 358 -0.53 -20.17 10.40
C LYS A 358 -0.56 -18.73 10.86
N LYS A 359 0.57 -18.04 10.72
CA LYS A 359 0.70 -16.61 11.05
C LYS A 359 -0.19 -15.79 10.12
N LYS A 360 -1.13 -15.05 10.69
CA LYS A 360 -2.11 -14.27 9.95
C LYS A 360 -1.51 -12.93 9.54
N VAL A 361 -1.59 -12.61 8.26
CA VAL A 361 -0.99 -11.38 7.71
C VAL A 361 -2.01 -10.57 6.90
N VAL A 362 -1.80 -9.25 6.85
CA VAL A 362 -2.61 -8.32 6.06
C VAL A 362 -1.71 -7.43 5.20
N ILE A 363 -2.19 -7.07 4.01
CA ILE A 363 -1.54 -6.06 3.16
C ILE A 363 -2.31 -4.76 3.30
N VAL A 364 -1.66 -3.71 3.78
CA VAL A 364 -2.16 -2.33 3.71
C VAL A 364 -1.53 -1.66 2.49
N LYS A 365 -2.35 -1.24 1.55
CA LYS A 365 -1.91 -0.62 0.30
C LYS A 365 -2.40 0.83 0.26
N GLU A 366 -1.48 1.74 0.47
CA GLU A 366 -1.72 3.16 0.26
C GLU A 366 -1.80 3.43 -1.23
N ILE A 367 -2.91 4.04 -1.64
CA ILE A 367 -3.21 4.38 -3.03
C ILE A 367 -3.45 5.88 -3.15
N MET A 368 -3.34 6.40 -4.37
CA MET A 368 -3.51 7.82 -4.61
C MET A 368 -4.88 8.33 -4.12
N GLY A 369 -4.82 9.40 -3.34
CA GLY A 369 -5.99 10.07 -2.75
C GLY A 369 -5.63 11.50 -2.32
N GLN A 370 -4.73 12.13 -3.10
CA GLN A 370 -3.98 13.29 -2.69
C GLN A 370 -4.19 14.51 -3.59
N GLY A 371 -4.44 15.64 -2.95
CA GLY A 371 -4.31 16.95 -3.55
C GLY A 371 -5.41 17.25 -4.55
N ALA A 372 -5.09 18.14 -5.49
CA ALA A 372 -6.06 18.61 -6.47
C ALA A 372 -6.19 17.68 -7.68
N MET A 373 -5.35 16.65 -7.84
CA MET A 373 -5.24 15.86 -9.08
C MET A 373 -5.36 14.34 -8.87
N HIS A 374 -4.68 13.77 -7.88
CA HIS A 374 -4.50 12.32 -7.75
C HIS A 374 -5.67 11.67 -7.04
N ASP A 375 -6.18 10.60 -7.62
CA ASP A 375 -7.26 9.80 -7.08
C ASP A 375 -7.20 8.42 -7.70
N ASN A 376 -7.74 7.42 -7.02
CA ASN A 376 -7.98 6.11 -7.59
C ASN A 376 -9.44 5.74 -7.29
N PHE A 377 -10.07 5.03 -8.22
CA PHE A 377 -11.44 4.57 -8.08
C PHE A 377 -11.45 3.15 -7.55
N ILE A 378 -12.32 2.88 -6.59
CA ILE A 378 -12.39 1.63 -5.85
C ILE A 378 -13.74 0.96 -6.09
N LEU A 379 -13.71 -0.36 -6.26
CA LEU A 379 -14.85 -1.27 -6.42
C LEU A 379 -15.82 -0.86 -7.54
N PRO A 380 -15.35 -0.77 -8.80
CA PRO A 380 -16.24 -0.67 -9.95
C PRO A 380 -17.12 -1.92 -10.11
N VAL A 381 -18.17 -1.83 -10.91
CA VAL A 381 -19.03 -2.98 -11.25
C VAL A 381 -18.28 -3.98 -12.13
N GLU A 382 -17.57 -3.48 -13.15
CA GLU A 382 -16.74 -4.28 -14.05
C GLU A 382 -15.27 -4.15 -13.64
N PRO A 383 -14.43 -5.16 -13.89
CA PRO A 383 -12.99 -5.09 -13.65
C PRO A 383 -12.38 -3.82 -14.24
N VAL A 384 -11.74 -3.00 -13.39
CA VAL A 384 -11.09 -1.75 -13.81
C VAL A 384 -12.08 -0.81 -14.52
N GLY A 385 -13.37 -0.88 -14.23
CA GLY A 385 -14.37 0.02 -14.80
C GLY A 385 -14.46 1.37 -14.10
N ILE A 386 -15.31 2.25 -14.63
CA ILE A 386 -15.69 3.51 -13.97
C ILE A 386 -17.06 3.39 -13.30
N LEU A 387 -17.99 2.68 -13.95
CA LEU A 387 -19.36 2.56 -13.46
C LEU A 387 -19.41 1.91 -12.07
N GLY A 388 -20.12 2.58 -11.15
CA GLY A 388 -20.34 2.11 -9.78
C GLY A 388 -19.16 2.35 -8.82
N ALA A 389 -17.98 2.68 -9.33
CA ALA A 389 -16.81 2.92 -8.52
C ALA A 389 -16.99 4.13 -7.58
N ARG A 390 -16.16 4.18 -6.54
CA ARG A 390 -16.06 5.33 -5.65
C ARG A 390 -14.64 5.84 -5.66
N ALA A 391 -14.50 7.14 -5.85
CA ALA A 391 -13.25 7.81 -5.64
C ALA A 391 -12.76 7.70 -4.20
N ASN A 392 -11.48 7.40 -4.05
CA ASN A 392 -10.83 7.26 -2.76
C ASN A 392 -10.92 8.54 -1.93
N VAL A 393 -10.70 9.70 -2.57
CA VAL A 393 -10.84 11.02 -1.93
C VAL A 393 -12.25 11.24 -1.37
N ASP A 394 -13.29 10.83 -2.12
CA ASP A 394 -14.69 11.04 -1.71
C ASP A 394 -15.12 10.09 -0.59
N LEU A 395 -14.43 8.97 -0.42
CA LEU A 395 -14.55 8.10 0.75
C LEU A 395 -13.83 8.68 1.98
N GLY A 396 -13.16 9.83 1.84
CA GLY A 396 -12.38 10.46 2.90
C GLY A 396 -11.03 9.79 3.13
N ASN A 397 -10.51 9.05 2.13
CA ASN A 397 -9.25 8.31 2.19
C ASN A 397 -9.18 7.27 3.32
N VAL A 398 -10.31 6.90 3.91
CA VAL A 398 -10.37 5.96 5.02
C VAL A 398 -10.11 4.52 4.56
N PRO A 399 -9.69 3.61 5.45
CA PRO A 399 -9.42 2.22 5.09
C PRO A 399 -10.64 1.50 4.48
N VAL A 400 -10.45 0.88 3.31
CA VAL A 400 -11.41 0.01 2.61
C VAL A 400 -10.83 -1.40 2.56
N CYS A 401 -11.46 -2.33 3.28
CA CYS A 401 -11.04 -3.73 3.32
C CYS A 401 -11.65 -4.50 2.15
N VAL A 402 -10.82 -5.24 1.43
CA VAL A 402 -11.23 -6.12 0.32
C VAL A 402 -10.56 -7.48 0.45
N SER A 403 -11.12 -8.48 -0.23
CA SER A 403 -10.52 -9.79 -0.38
C SER A 403 -9.35 -9.76 -1.37
N PRO A 404 -8.39 -10.70 -1.26
CA PRO A 404 -7.34 -10.85 -2.27
C PRO A 404 -7.88 -11.06 -3.69
N LEU A 405 -9.02 -11.74 -3.83
CA LEU A 405 -9.62 -12.01 -5.13
C LEU A 405 -10.26 -10.76 -5.74
N GLU A 406 -10.84 -9.85 -4.96
CA GLU A 406 -11.32 -8.56 -5.50
C GLU A 406 -10.17 -7.75 -6.11
N VAL A 407 -8.99 -7.75 -5.47
CA VAL A 407 -7.78 -7.10 -6.01
C VAL A 407 -7.40 -7.72 -7.35
N LEU A 408 -7.28 -9.05 -7.38
CA LEU A 408 -7.00 -9.82 -8.60
C LEU A 408 -8.17 -9.82 -9.60
N ASP A 409 -9.32 -9.23 -9.29
CA ASP A 409 -10.44 -9.07 -10.23
C ASP A 409 -10.64 -7.61 -10.65
N GLY A 410 -9.67 -6.74 -10.37
CA GLY A 410 -9.67 -5.36 -10.86
C GLY A 410 -10.54 -4.41 -10.03
N CYS A 411 -10.54 -4.55 -8.70
CA CYS A 411 -11.26 -3.64 -7.82
C CYS A 411 -10.67 -2.22 -7.74
N ILE A 412 -9.52 -1.95 -8.38
CA ILE A 412 -8.93 -0.61 -8.47
C ILE A 412 -8.84 -0.20 -9.93
N HIS A 413 -9.38 0.98 -10.22
CA HIS A 413 -9.12 1.73 -11.44
C HIS A 413 -8.21 2.91 -11.07
N ALA A 414 -6.98 2.87 -11.55
CA ALA A 414 -5.94 3.83 -11.23
C ALA A 414 -6.05 5.07 -12.14
N LEU A 415 -6.02 6.29 -11.58
CA LEU A 415 -5.94 7.51 -12.40
C LEU A 415 -4.48 7.97 -12.45
N THR A 416 -4.15 9.09 -11.80
CA THR A 416 -2.82 9.70 -11.86
C THR A 416 -2.01 9.46 -10.60
N CYS A 417 -0.69 9.38 -10.76
CA CYS A 417 0.30 9.32 -9.68
C CYS A 417 1.28 10.49 -9.87
N ILE A 418 2.13 10.68 -8.87
CA ILE A 418 3.18 11.70 -8.81
C ILE A 418 4.12 11.57 -10.01
N GLY A 419 4.77 10.41 -10.19
CA GLY A 419 5.71 10.17 -11.29
C GLY A 419 5.53 8.81 -11.97
N PRO A 420 5.82 8.71 -13.28
CA PRO A 420 5.49 7.54 -14.10
C PRO A 420 6.28 6.25 -13.76
N ALA A 421 7.53 6.31 -13.29
CA ALA A 421 8.27 5.11 -12.91
C ALA A 421 7.73 4.47 -11.63
N SER A 422 7.16 5.27 -10.74
CA SER A 422 6.53 4.80 -9.51
C SER A 422 5.02 4.59 -9.63
N LYS A 423 4.44 4.84 -10.80
CA LYS A 423 2.99 4.77 -11.04
C LYS A 423 2.55 3.30 -11.10
N GLU A 424 1.63 2.92 -10.22
CA GLU A 424 0.92 1.64 -10.33
C GLU A 424 -0.36 1.83 -11.16
N MET A 425 -0.31 1.39 -12.42
CA MET A 425 -1.45 1.38 -13.34
C MET A 425 -2.53 0.40 -12.87
N SER A 426 -3.74 0.49 -13.40
CA SER A 426 -4.84 -0.42 -13.04
C SER A 426 -4.46 -1.89 -13.23
N ARG A 427 -3.70 -2.19 -14.29
CA ARG A 427 -3.16 -3.53 -14.53
C ARG A 427 -2.21 -4.02 -13.44
N HIS A 428 -1.52 -3.12 -12.72
CA HIS A 428 -0.66 -3.49 -11.60
C HIS A 428 -1.48 -4.12 -10.48
N TYR A 429 -2.62 -3.52 -10.13
CA TYR A 429 -3.52 -4.08 -9.12
C TYR A 429 -4.16 -5.40 -9.58
N TRP A 430 -4.48 -5.53 -10.87
CA TRP A 430 -4.93 -6.81 -11.46
C TRP A 430 -3.86 -7.92 -11.38
N ARG A 431 -2.58 -7.55 -11.40
CA ARG A 431 -1.41 -8.46 -11.32
C ARG A 431 -0.63 -8.28 -10.02
N GLU A 432 -1.30 -7.93 -8.91
CA GLU A 432 -0.65 -7.46 -7.68
C GLU A 432 0.37 -8.50 -7.15
N PRO A 433 1.68 -8.22 -7.22
CA PRO A 433 2.69 -9.23 -6.94
C PRO A 433 2.74 -9.67 -5.47
N LEU A 434 2.57 -8.76 -4.52
CA LEU A 434 2.62 -9.08 -3.09
C LEU A 434 1.41 -9.90 -2.65
N VAL A 435 0.22 -9.64 -3.21
CA VAL A 435 -0.99 -10.43 -3.02
C VAL A 435 -0.76 -11.83 -3.58
N LEU A 436 -0.23 -11.96 -4.79
CA LEU A 436 0.05 -13.27 -5.41
C LEU A 436 1.08 -14.06 -4.59
N GLU A 437 2.16 -13.43 -4.14
CA GLU A 437 3.18 -14.08 -3.31
C GLU A 437 2.60 -14.52 -1.96
N ALA A 438 1.90 -13.64 -1.24
CA ALA A 438 1.35 -13.95 0.08
C ALA A 438 0.19 -14.97 0.01
N LEU A 439 -0.59 -14.99 -1.07
CA LEU A 439 -1.70 -15.93 -1.26
C LEU A 439 -1.22 -17.35 -1.56
N HIS A 440 -0.14 -17.48 -2.34
CA HIS A 440 0.45 -18.77 -2.70
C HIS A 440 1.40 -19.33 -1.63
N ASP A 441 1.81 -18.53 -0.67
CA ASP A 441 2.65 -18.98 0.42
C ASP A 441 1.88 -19.86 1.42
N GLU A 442 2.47 -21.01 1.78
CA GLU A 442 1.84 -22.00 2.67
C GLU A 442 2.15 -21.75 4.15
N GLU A 443 3.05 -20.81 4.46
CA GLU A 443 3.51 -20.52 5.83
C GLU A 443 2.75 -19.35 6.48
N VAL A 444 2.10 -18.51 5.67
CA VAL A 444 1.26 -17.39 6.14
C VAL A 444 -0.20 -17.56 5.75
N ASP A 445 -1.09 -16.93 6.52
CA ASP A 445 -2.52 -16.83 6.26
C ASP A 445 -2.86 -15.39 5.85
N LEU A 446 -2.89 -15.10 4.54
CA LEU A 446 -3.29 -13.79 4.04
C LEU A 446 -4.79 -13.56 4.29
N CYS A 447 -5.11 -12.66 5.22
CA CYS A 447 -6.50 -12.47 5.63
C CYS A 447 -7.29 -11.47 4.79
N GLY A 448 -6.61 -10.57 4.08
CA GLY A 448 -7.23 -9.53 3.27
C GLY A 448 -6.25 -8.44 2.84
N VAL A 449 -6.77 -7.48 2.06
CA VAL A 449 -6.06 -6.28 1.63
C VAL A 449 -6.84 -5.07 2.12
N VAL A 450 -6.15 -4.04 2.58
CA VAL A 450 -6.73 -2.78 3.07
C VAL A 450 -6.20 -1.65 2.21
N PHE A 451 -7.05 -1.11 1.35
CA PHE A 451 -6.74 0.11 0.62
C PHE A 451 -6.95 1.33 1.52
N VAL A 452 -6.04 2.29 1.44
CA VAL A 452 -6.12 3.55 2.19
C VAL A 452 -5.59 4.68 1.31
N GLY A 453 -6.16 5.88 1.42
CA GLY A 453 -5.67 7.03 0.67
C GLY A 453 -4.59 7.83 1.39
N SER A 454 -4.01 8.78 0.67
CA SER A 454 -3.00 9.73 1.16
C SER A 454 -3.55 11.17 1.21
N PRO A 455 -4.25 11.58 2.29
CA PRO A 455 -4.85 12.91 2.39
C PRO A 455 -3.84 14.04 2.21
N GLN A 456 -4.23 15.14 1.56
CA GLN A 456 -3.34 16.31 1.46
C GLN A 456 -3.14 16.99 2.82
N ILE A 457 -4.16 17.01 3.67
CA ILE A 457 -4.18 17.80 4.91
C ILE A 457 -3.58 16.98 6.06
N ASN A 458 -2.54 17.51 6.72
CA ASN A 458 -1.83 16.81 7.81
C ASN A 458 -2.74 16.25 8.91
N ALA A 459 -3.77 17.00 9.33
CA ALA A 459 -4.71 16.51 10.35
C ALA A 459 -5.49 15.27 9.90
N GLU A 460 -5.80 15.18 8.60
CA GLU A 460 -6.48 14.04 7.99
C GLU A 460 -5.52 12.85 7.86
N LYS A 461 -4.24 13.08 7.51
CA LYS A 461 -3.20 12.04 7.49
C LYS A 461 -3.16 11.24 8.80
N TYR A 462 -3.07 11.95 9.94
CA TYR A 462 -3.08 11.32 11.27
C TYR A 462 -4.43 10.70 11.65
N TYR A 463 -5.54 11.26 11.18
CA TYR A 463 -6.86 10.66 11.42
C TYR A 463 -6.98 9.31 10.68
N VAL A 464 -6.63 9.29 9.39
CA VAL A 464 -6.66 8.11 8.52
C VAL A 464 -5.70 7.04 9.02
N SER A 465 -4.44 7.39 9.31
CA SER A 465 -3.46 6.42 9.82
C SER A 465 -3.90 5.78 11.15
N ARG A 466 -4.52 6.56 12.06
CA ARG A 466 -5.11 6.00 13.28
C ARG A 466 -6.27 5.04 13.01
N ARG A 467 -7.03 5.24 11.92
CA ARG A 467 -8.04 4.27 11.50
C ARG A 467 -7.39 3.00 10.97
N VAL A 468 -6.33 3.11 10.14
CA VAL A 468 -5.54 1.95 9.67
C VAL A 468 -5.08 1.10 10.85
N GLY A 469 -4.43 1.70 11.84
CA GLY A 469 -3.95 0.96 13.01
C GLY A 469 -5.07 0.20 13.74
N HIS A 470 -6.22 0.84 14.00
CA HIS A 470 -7.36 0.16 14.63
C HIS A 470 -7.97 -0.93 13.73
N THR A 471 -8.06 -0.71 12.42
CA THR A 471 -8.56 -1.73 11.48
C THR A 471 -7.68 -2.97 11.52
N VAL A 472 -6.35 -2.79 11.47
CA VAL A 472 -5.38 -3.90 11.52
C VAL A 472 -5.41 -4.59 12.89
N GLU A 473 -5.51 -3.86 13.99
CA GLU A 473 -5.68 -4.40 15.35
C GLU A 473 -6.94 -5.26 15.48
N MET A 474 -8.08 -4.77 14.96
CA MET A 474 -9.35 -5.49 14.99
C MET A 474 -9.34 -6.75 14.12
N MET A 475 -8.45 -6.81 13.13
CA MET A 475 -8.23 -8.02 12.34
C MET A 475 -7.44 -9.08 13.10
N ASP A 476 -6.82 -8.79 14.26
CA ASP A 476 -6.07 -9.75 15.06
C ASP A 476 -5.00 -10.48 14.21
N VAL A 477 -4.13 -9.69 13.57
CA VAL A 477 -3.07 -10.20 12.68
C VAL A 477 -1.74 -10.29 13.42
N ASP A 478 -0.91 -11.24 13.01
CA ASP A 478 0.45 -11.42 13.52
C ASP A 478 1.47 -10.50 12.84
N GLY A 479 1.18 -10.01 11.64
CA GLY A 479 2.09 -9.16 10.86
C GLY A 479 1.36 -8.39 9.75
N ALA A 480 1.97 -7.30 9.30
CA ALA A 480 1.41 -6.47 8.24
C ALA A 480 2.44 -6.06 7.20
N PHE A 481 1.98 -5.86 5.97
CA PHE A 481 2.69 -5.11 4.96
C PHE A 481 2.08 -3.71 4.83
N VAL A 482 2.91 -2.69 4.58
CA VAL A 482 2.45 -1.38 4.13
C VAL A 482 3.16 -1.08 2.83
N THR A 483 2.43 -0.79 1.75
CA THR A 483 3.02 -0.41 0.45
C THR A 483 2.40 0.87 -0.07
N THR A 484 3.15 1.67 -0.83
CA THR A 484 2.64 2.87 -1.51
C THR A 484 3.24 3.03 -2.91
N GLU A 485 2.40 3.44 -3.87
CA GLU A 485 2.87 4.06 -5.11
C GLU A 485 3.31 5.51 -4.87
N GLY A 486 4.11 6.07 -5.79
CA GLY A 486 4.64 7.44 -5.64
C GLY A 486 5.76 7.59 -4.60
N PHE A 487 6.12 8.85 -4.31
CA PHE A 487 7.12 9.24 -3.32
C PHE A 487 6.89 10.69 -2.86
N GLY A 488 7.52 11.14 -1.77
CA GLY A 488 7.40 12.51 -1.29
C GLY A 488 6.28 12.68 -0.26
N ASN A 489 5.26 13.51 -0.51
CA ASN A 489 4.25 13.82 0.52
C ASN A 489 3.47 12.59 1.02
N ASN A 490 3.25 11.61 0.15
CA ASN A 490 2.64 10.33 0.47
C ASN A 490 3.48 9.52 1.47
N HIS A 491 4.82 9.68 1.47
CA HIS A 491 5.69 8.99 2.43
C HIS A 491 5.39 9.36 3.90
N ILE A 492 4.75 10.50 4.14
CA ILE A 492 4.29 10.90 5.49
C ILE A 492 3.14 9.99 5.95
N ASP A 493 2.17 9.71 5.09
CA ASP A 493 1.08 8.79 5.37
C ASP A 493 1.60 7.38 5.57
N PHE A 494 2.43 6.92 4.64
CA PHE A 494 3.10 5.62 4.67
C PHE A 494 3.86 5.40 5.99
N ALA A 495 4.72 6.35 6.38
CA ALA A 495 5.43 6.30 7.65
C ALA A 495 4.46 6.27 8.83
N SER A 496 3.40 7.07 8.80
CA SER A 496 2.39 7.11 9.86
C SER A 496 1.55 5.83 9.93
N HIS A 497 1.27 5.17 8.80
CA HIS A 497 0.57 3.88 8.75
C HIS A 497 1.41 2.79 9.44
N ILE A 498 2.71 2.73 9.11
CA ILE A 498 3.67 1.83 9.76
C ILE A 498 3.74 2.11 11.26
N GLU A 499 3.83 3.39 11.66
CA GLU A 499 3.86 3.78 13.08
C GLU A 499 2.61 3.31 13.81
N GLN A 500 1.43 3.57 13.24
CA GLN A 500 0.16 3.24 13.89
C GLN A 500 0.00 1.73 14.05
N ILE A 501 0.39 0.92 13.07
CA ILE A 501 0.35 -0.53 13.22
C ILE A 501 1.41 -1.00 14.23
N GLY A 502 2.64 -0.50 14.13
CA GLY A 502 3.75 -0.87 15.03
C GLY A 502 3.50 -0.53 16.50
N MET A 503 2.82 0.58 16.79
CA MET A 503 2.39 0.96 18.15
C MET A 503 1.49 -0.08 18.83
N ARG A 504 0.86 -0.98 18.06
CA ARG A 504 0.03 -2.08 18.55
C ARG A 504 0.80 -3.38 18.73
N GLY A 505 2.12 -3.35 18.56
CA GLY A 505 2.99 -4.52 18.72
C GLY A 505 2.96 -5.48 17.52
N ILE A 506 2.45 -5.02 16.37
CA ILE A 506 2.38 -5.82 15.14
C ILE A 506 3.62 -5.49 14.28
N PRO A 507 4.48 -6.46 13.94
CA PRO A 507 5.58 -6.26 13.00
C PRO A 507 5.09 -5.82 11.62
N VAL A 508 5.75 -4.83 11.02
CA VAL A 508 5.36 -4.24 9.74
C VAL A 508 6.53 -4.18 8.78
N VAL A 509 6.35 -4.68 7.56
CA VAL A 509 7.28 -4.47 6.45
C VAL A 509 6.74 -3.40 5.52
N GLY A 510 7.51 -2.32 5.35
CA GLY A 510 7.21 -1.24 4.41
C GLY A 510 7.81 -1.48 3.03
N LEU A 511 7.06 -1.20 1.96
CA LEU A 511 7.51 -1.26 0.57
C LEU A 511 7.22 0.07 -0.14
N SER A 512 8.25 0.71 -0.69
CA SER A 512 8.07 1.93 -1.50
C SER A 512 9.32 2.19 -2.35
N PHE A 513 9.23 3.13 -3.28
CA PHE A 513 10.41 3.69 -3.94
C PHE A 513 11.13 4.63 -2.96
N CYS A 514 12.27 4.17 -2.42
CA CYS A 514 13.00 4.85 -1.33
C CYS A 514 14.48 5.13 -1.68
N ALA A 515 14.82 5.19 -2.97
CA ALA A 515 16.19 5.44 -3.42
C ALA A 515 16.59 6.92 -3.34
N VAL A 516 17.60 7.35 -4.08
CA VAL A 516 18.19 8.70 -3.99
C VAL A 516 17.14 9.81 -4.09
N GLN A 517 16.28 9.78 -5.11
CA GLN A 517 15.26 10.81 -5.32
C GLN A 517 13.99 10.58 -4.51
N GLY A 518 13.71 9.31 -4.16
CA GLY A 518 12.58 8.91 -3.32
C GLY A 518 12.96 8.80 -1.84
N ALA A 519 14.06 9.39 -1.40
CA ALA A 519 14.61 9.16 -0.06
C ALA A 519 13.55 9.50 1.00
N LEU A 520 13.39 8.61 1.97
CA LEU A 520 12.44 8.80 3.06
C LEU A 520 12.90 9.97 3.93
N VAL A 521 12.15 11.07 3.87
CA VAL A 521 12.43 12.28 4.67
C VAL A 521 11.86 12.16 6.09
N VAL A 522 10.89 11.27 6.29
CA VAL A 522 10.23 11.06 7.58
C VAL A 522 10.34 9.58 7.95
N GLY A 523 11.01 9.30 9.07
CA GLY A 523 11.15 7.97 9.64
C GLY A 523 10.57 7.90 11.05
N ASN A 524 10.26 6.69 11.52
CA ASN A 524 9.95 6.43 12.92
C ASN A 524 10.53 5.07 13.34
N LYS A 525 10.58 4.81 14.65
CA LYS A 525 11.20 3.60 15.20
C LYS A 525 10.58 2.27 14.74
N TYR A 526 9.37 2.29 14.18
CA TYR A 526 8.69 1.10 13.67
C TYR A 526 9.00 0.83 12.19
N MET A 527 9.66 1.77 11.48
CA MET A 527 10.12 1.59 10.09
C MET A 527 11.45 0.83 10.02
N GLN A 528 11.57 -0.24 10.81
CA GLN A 528 12.77 -1.06 10.86
C GLN A 528 12.89 -1.96 9.62
N TYR A 529 11.77 -2.48 9.14
CA TYR A 529 11.72 -3.46 8.05
C TYR A 529 11.26 -2.77 6.76
N MET A 530 12.19 -2.53 5.85
CA MET A 530 11.95 -1.77 4.63
C MET A 530 12.46 -2.50 3.39
N VAL A 531 11.66 -2.49 2.33
CA VAL A 531 11.98 -3.06 1.02
C VAL A 531 11.86 -1.96 -0.04
N ASP A 532 13.00 -1.56 -0.60
CA ASP A 532 13.04 -0.58 -1.68
C ASP A 532 12.59 -1.20 -3.02
N ASN A 533 11.66 -0.52 -3.70
CA ASN A 533 11.13 -0.85 -5.02
C ASN A 533 12.01 -0.35 -6.18
N ASN A 534 13.09 0.39 -5.92
CA ASN A 534 13.94 0.94 -6.97
C ASN A 534 14.58 -0.13 -7.86
N LYS A 535 14.47 0.06 -9.18
CA LYS A 535 15.28 -0.65 -10.20
C LYS A 535 16.19 0.30 -10.97
N SER A 536 15.91 1.60 -10.94
CA SER A 536 16.71 2.64 -11.58
C SER A 536 18.18 2.55 -11.15
N GLU A 537 19.10 2.50 -12.12
CA GLU A 537 20.54 2.37 -11.83
C GLU A 537 21.04 3.53 -10.96
N SER A 538 20.56 4.74 -11.23
CA SER A 538 20.92 5.95 -10.51
C SER A 538 20.07 6.21 -9.26
N GLY A 539 19.09 5.35 -8.96
CA GLY A 539 18.19 5.53 -7.81
C GLY A 539 17.21 6.70 -7.94
N ILE A 540 16.83 7.07 -9.17
CA ILE A 540 16.00 8.24 -9.49
C ILE A 540 14.66 7.86 -10.12
N GLU A 541 13.73 8.82 -10.11
CA GLU A 541 12.56 8.83 -10.98
C GLU A 541 13.00 9.22 -12.41
N ASN A 542 13.27 8.19 -13.21
CA ASN A 542 13.83 8.25 -14.56
C ASN A 542 12.79 8.51 -15.67
N GLU A 543 11.53 8.74 -15.33
CA GLU A 543 10.39 8.94 -16.25
C GLU A 543 10.00 7.72 -17.10
N VAL A 544 10.61 6.55 -16.89
CA VAL A 544 10.28 5.31 -17.61
C VAL A 544 9.12 4.62 -16.90
N LEU A 545 7.99 4.47 -17.59
CA LEU A 545 6.75 3.94 -17.03
C LEU A 545 6.98 2.62 -16.29
N GLY A 546 6.55 2.59 -15.03
CA GLY A 546 6.56 1.40 -14.17
C GLY A 546 7.94 0.93 -13.69
N CYS A 547 9.03 1.66 -13.97
CA CYS A 547 10.39 1.19 -13.68
C CYS A 547 10.64 0.89 -12.20
N ASN A 548 10.14 1.71 -11.29
CA ASN A 548 10.35 1.61 -9.84
C ASN A 548 9.08 1.14 -9.09
N THR A 549 8.18 0.43 -9.78
CA THR A 549 7.00 -0.18 -9.15
C THR A 549 7.35 -1.50 -8.44
N LEU A 550 6.51 -1.91 -7.50
CA LEU A 550 6.61 -3.21 -6.84
C LEU A 550 6.54 -4.33 -7.88
N CYS A 551 7.50 -5.26 -7.84
CA CYS A 551 7.53 -6.45 -8.68
C CYS A 551 7.62 -7.71 -7.80
N GLN A 552 7.56 -8.89 -8.41
CA GLN A 552 7.63 -10.17 -7.70
C GLN A 552 8.88 -10.29 -6.81
N GLU A 553 10.03 -9.78 -7.28
CA GLU A 553 11.28 -9.77 -6.50
C GLU A 553 11.16 -9.02 -5.16
N GLU A 554 10.38 -7.93 -5.08
CA GLU A 554 10.09 -7.25 -3.82
C GLU A 554 9.06 -7.98 -2.99
N GLY A 555 8.04 -8.57 -3.60
CA GLY A 555 7.06 -9.41 -2.90
C GLY A 555 7.73 -10.55 -2.14
N ILE A 556 8.64 -11.28 -2.80
CA ILE A 556 9.45 -12.35 -2.20
C ILE A 556 10.29 -11.83 -1.03
N ARG A 557 11.02 -10.72 -1.24
CA ARG A 557 11.86 -10.10 -0.21
C ARG A 557 11.05 -9.65 1.00
N ALA A 558 9.91 -9.01 0.77
CA ALA A 558 9.05 -8.52 1.84
C ALA A 558 8.46 -9.68 2.64
N LEU A 559 7.99 -10.73 1.97
CA LEU A 559 7.43 -11.89 2.64
C LEU A 559 8.48 -12.61 3.51
N ALA A 560 9.70 -12.79 2.99
CA ALA A 560 10.82 -13.32 3.78
C ALA A 560 11.14 -12.43 5.00
N MET A 561 11.19 -11.12 4.80
CA MET A 561 11.45 -10.16 5.87
C MET A 561 10.36 -10.15 6.94
N LEU A 562 9.08 -10.25 6.56
CA LEU A 562 7.97 -10.28 7.51
C LEU A 562 8.01 -11.57 8.34
N LYS A 563 8.32 -12.71 7.72
CA LYS A 563 8.48 -13.99 8.43
C LYS A 563 9.60 -13.91 9.48
N ALA A 564 10.75 -13.35 9.12
CA ALA A 564 11.86 -13.13 10.05
C ALA A 564 11.45 -12.19 11.20
N ALA A 565 10.76 -11.09 10.89
CA ALA A 565 10.27 -10.13 11.89
C ALA A 565 9.27 -10.78 12.86
N MET A 566 8.31 -11.57 12.37
CA MET A 566 7.36 -12.31 13.21
C MET A 566 8.01 -13.42 14.04
N ALA A 567 9.14 -13.96 13.58
CA ALA A 567 9.94 -14.93 14.34
C ALA A 567 10.86 -14.28 15.39
N GLY A 568 10.95 -12.95 15.42
CA GLY A 568 11.85 -12.21 16.31
C GLY A 568 13.32 -12.33 15.92
N GLU A 569 13.60 -12.64 14.65
CA GLU A 569 14.97 -12.70 14.13
C GLU A 569 15.56 -11.30 14.01
N GLU A 570 16.86 -11.19 14.24
CA GLU A 570 17.56 -9.92 14.13
C GLU A 570 17.66 -9.51 12.65
N VAL A 571 17.01 -8.40 12.30
CA VAL A 571 17.18 -7.75 11.00
C VAL A 571 18.06 -6.52 11.17
N LYS A 572 19.13 -6.46 10.37
CA LYS A 572 20.04 -5.31 10.35
C LYS A 572 19.29 -4.03 10.06
N ALA A 573 19.61 -2.98 10.80
CA ALA A 573 19.08 -1.65 10.53
C ALA A 573 19.42 -1.19 9.10
N ALA A 574 18.50 -0.46 8.48
CA ALA A 574 18.72 0.14 7.17
C ALA A 574 19.86 1.17 7.22
N GLU A 575 20.61 1.25 6.13
CA GLU A 575 21.62 2.30 5.97
C GLU A 575 20.94 3.67 5.79
N LYS A 576 21.54 4.74 6.34
CA LYS A 576 20.99 6.11 6.24
C LYS A 576 20.94 6.63 4.80
N LYS A 577 21.90 6.22 3.98
CA LYS A 577 21.96 6.57 2.57
C LYS A 577 21.61 5.33 1.77
N TRP A 578 20.88 5.56 0.69
CA TRP A 578 20.55 4.50 -0.24
C TRP A 578 21.82 3.78 -0.71
N ASN A 579 21.83 2.46 -0.59
CA ASN A 579 22.92 1.60 -1.02
C ASN A 579 22.35 0.50 -1.91
N PRO A 580 22.69 0.47 -3.22
CA PRO A 580 22.17 -0.51 -4.15
C PRO A 580 22.55 -1.96 -3.80
N ASN A 581 23.63 -2.16 -3.01
CA ASN A 581 24.09 -3.50 -2.64
C ASN A 581 23.18 -4.20 -1.62
N VAL A 582 22.34 -3.44 -0.89
CA VAL A 582 21.40 -4.02 0.09
C VAL A 582 20.42 -4.97 -0.60
N LYS A 583 19.91 -4.58 -1.78
CA LYS A 583 19.03 -5.43 -2.59
C LYS A 583 19.72 -6.75 -2.94
N SER A 584 20.90 -6.70 -3.56
CA SER A 584 21.64 -7.89 -3.97
C SER A 584 21.98 -8.81 -2.80
N THR A 585 22.38 -8.23 -1.66
CA THR A 585 22.69 -8.99 -0.44
C THR A 585 21.46 -9.73 0.09
N ASN A 586 20.31 -9.06 0.14
CA ASN A 586 19.06 -9.68 0.59
C ASN A 586 18.63 -10.82 -0.34
N VAL A 587 18.77 -10.65 -1.66
CA VAL A 587 18.48 -11.69 -2.65
C VAL A 587 19.37 -12.91 -2.41
N GLU A 588 20.68 -12.74 -2.32
CA GLU A 588 21.62 -13.85 -2.06
C GLU A 588 21.29 -14.61 -0.77
N LEU A 589 20.92 -13.89 0.29
CA LEU A 589 20.53 -14.49 1.57
C LEU A 589 19.25 -15.33 1.44
N ILE A 590 18.22 -14.81 0.75
CA ILE A 590 16.96 -15.52 0.55
C ILE A 590 17.18 -16.74 -0.35
N GLU A 591 17.90 -16.60 -1.46
CA GLU A 591 18.23 -17.71 -2.35
C GLU A 591 18.98 -18.84 -1.62
N ALA A 592 19.94 -18.47 -0.77
CA ALA A 592 20.68 -19.44 0.05
C ALA A 592 19.78 -20.15 1.07
N ALA A 593 18.80 -19.45 1.66
CA ALA A 593 17.88 -20.02 2.64
C ALA A 593 16.82 -20.93 2.00
N CYS A 594 16.24 -20.53 0.87
CA CYS A 594 15.14 -21.26 0.23
C CYS A 594 15.59 -22.26 -0.85
N GLY A 595 16.84 -22.18 -1.31
CA GLY A 595 17.37 -23.02 -2.38
C GLY A 595 16.74 -22.76 -3.76
N LYS A 596 16.02 -21.65 -3.92
CA LYS A 596 15.40 -21.21 -5.18
C LYS A 596 16.05 -19.92 -5.65
N LYS A 597 16.26 -19.80 -6.96
CA LYS A 597 16.76 -18.58 -7.57
C LYS A 597 15.62 -17.55 -7.67
N ILE A 598 15.91 -16.30 -7.33
CA ILE A 598 15.01 -15.16 -7.54
C ILE A 598 15.38 -14.53 -8.87
N GLU A 599 14.41 -14.47 -9.79
CA GLU A 599 14.58 -13.79 -11.06
C GLU A 599 14.39 -12.28 -10.86
N LEU A 600 15.48 -11.53 -11.02
CA LEU A 600 15.43 -10.08 -10.98
C LEU A 600 14.99 -9.55 -12.33
N VAL A 601 14.08 -8.60 -12.30
CA VAL A 601 13.54 -7.93 -13.49
C VAL A 601 14.53 -6.89 -14.00
N ASP A 602 14.64 -6.79 -15.32
CA ASP A 602 15.50 -5.82 -16.00
C ASP A 602 15.16 -4.38 -15.57
N ASN A 603 16.12 -3.47 -15.66
CA ASN A 603 15.90 -2.03 -15.44
C ASN A 603 15.92 -1.26 -16.76
N GLU A 604 15.89 0.08 -16.70
CA GLU A 604 15.85 0.96 -17.85
C GLU A 604 17.05 0.81 -18.79
N GLN A 605 18.18 0.28 -18.34
CA GLN A 605 19.36 0.04 -19.20
C GLN A 605 19.09 -1.02 -20.28
N SER A 606 18.04 -1.82 -20.13
CA SER A 606 17.58 -2.76 -21.16
C SER A 606 16.86 -2.08 -22.34
N LEU A 607 16.45 -0.81 -22.19
CA LEU A 607 15.70 -0.05 -23.19
C LEU A 607 16.64 0.82 -24.06
N PRO A 608 16.30 1.07 -25.34
CA PRO A 608 17.03 2.03 -26.17
C PRO A 608 17.07 3.42 -25.53
N MET A 609 18.27 4.01 -25.44
CA MET A 609 18.50 5.27 -24.71
C MET A 609 17.77 6.47 -25.34
N SER A 610 16.76 6.98 -24.66
CA SER A 610 15.99 8.15 -25.09
C SER A 610 16.77 9.46 -24.89
N GLN A 611 16.36 10.52 -25.60
CA GLN A 611 16.96 11.85 -25.45
C GLN A 611 16.75 12.41 -24.03
N LYS A 612 15.54 12.26 -23.48
CA LYS A 612 15.21 12.65 -22.10
C LYS A 612 16.12 11.97 -21.07
N ARG A 613 16.37 10.66 -21.24
CA ARG A 613 17.26 9.94 -20.31
C ARG A 613 18.70 10.40 -20.42
N LYS A 614 19.22 10.70 -21.62
CA LYS A 614 20.56 11.30 -21.75
C LYS A 614 20.66 12.61 -20.96
N GLU A 615 19.69 13.50 -21.13
CA GLU A 615 19.67 14.81 -20.46
C GLU A 615 19.50 14.74 -18.93
N LYS A 616 18.93 13.65 -18.40
CA LYS A 616 18.79 13.43 -16.95
C LYS A 616 20.04 12.81 -16.31
N TYR A 617 20.79 12.00 -17.06
CA TYR A 617 21.92 11.23 -16.55
C TYR A 617 23.27 11.94 -16.80
N ASP A 618 23.33 12.85 -17.78
CA ASP A 618 24.45 13.78 -18.02
C ASP A 618 24.32 15.06 -17.16
#